data_AF-C7LXP1-F1
#
_entry.id   AF-C7LXP1-F1
#
_cell.length_a   1.000
_cell.length_b   1.000
_cell.length_c   1.000
_cell.angle_alpha   90.00
_cell.angle_beta   90.00
_cell.angle_gamma   90.00
#
_symmetry.space_group_name_H-M   'P 1'
#
loop_
_entity.id
_entity.type
_entity.pdbx_description
1 polymer ?
#
loop_
_entity_poly.entity_id
_entity_poly.type
_entity_poly.pdbx_seq_one_letter_code
_entity_poly.pdbx_strand_id
1 'polypeptide(L)'
;MSEARKIFPMDTFVAYLKGDGNASVAEMLGYLTQKDLDGDSTPFAAALAKAWIYEQHPELTKMSKGQLVELGQSVSVAPMPVKAKAEVDEVFAKLADYKGQINAKSAKVDELTKALAAKDAEIAALSAKVKEFEGQKKGEAEALFVTTEARIVEFTGKLEALLKEVEEVKKTGVVVAGVAGVAAAAGAAAPAAAEAAGAPAETAAGTDFGFAGGSQDPFADSNW
;
A
#
# COMPACT_ATOMS: atom_id res chain seq x y z
N MET A 1 -6.75 51.78 38.32
CA MET A 1 -5.73 50.78 37.97
C MET A 1 -5.08 51.27 36.69
N SER A 2 -3.86 51.79 36.76
CA SER A 2 -3.16 52.29 35.59
C SER A 2 -2.91 51.12 34.64
N GLU A 3 -3.53 51.11 33.45
CA GLU A 3 -3.20 50.14 32.42
C GLU A 3 -1.70 50.23 32.14
N ALA A 4 -0.96 49.13 32.32
CA ALA A 4 0.45 49.09 31.99
C ALA A 4 0.58 49.38 30.48
N ARG A 5 1.23 50.50 30.14
CA ARG A 5 1.46 50.93 28.76
C ARG A 5 2.94 50.84 28.47
N LYS A 6 3.29 50.36 27.28
CA LYS A 6 4.68 50.30 26.79
C LYS A 6 4.83 51.21 25.58
N ILE A 7 5.96 51.89 25.52
CA ILE A 7 6.29 52.82 24.45
C ILE A 7 7.06 52.07 23.37
N PHE A 8 6.63 52.24 22.12
CA PHE A 8 7.30 51.69 20.93
C PHE A 8 7.63 52.83 19.95
N PRO A 9 8.72 52.71 19.17
CA PRO A 9 9.02 53.67 18.11
C PRO A 9 7.87 53.76 17.09
N MET A 10 7.54 54.97 16.64
CA MET A 10 6.47 55.16 15.64
C MET A 10 6.76 54.39 14.36
N ASP A 11 8.02 54.34 13.93
CA ASP A 11 8.45 53.54 12.78
C ASP A 11 8.06 52.05 12.91
N THR A 12 8.20 51.46 14.10
CA THR A 12 7.81 50.05 14.34
C THR A 12 6.30 49.86 14.27
N PHE A 13 5.53 50.80 14.80
CA PHE A 13 4.08 50.77 14.74
C PHE A 13 3.54 50.94 13.32
N VAL A 14 4.13 51.85 12.55
CA VAL A 14 3.79 52.08 11.14
C VAL A 14 4.16 50.87 10.28
N ALA A 15 5.37 50.34 10.47
CA ALA A 15 5.85 49.14 9.80
C ALA A 15 4.86 47.98 10.02
N TYR A 16 4.49 47.72 11.27
CA TYR A 16 3.48 46.75 11.62
C TYR A 16 2.10 46.99 10.96
N LEU A 17 1.54 48.21 11.07
CA LEU A 17 0.21 48.51 10.54
C LEU A 17 0.15 48.39 9.01
N LYS A 18 1.22 48.79 8.33
CA LYS A 18 1.29 48.84 6.87
C LYS A 18 1.94 47.62 6.23
N GLY A 19 2.42 46.67 7.04
CA GLY A 19 2.92 45.37 6.58
C GLY A 19 4.39 45.35 6.19
N ASP A 20 5.16 46.39 6.56
CA ASP A 20 6.61 46.35 6.45
C ASP A 20 7.12 45.62 7.70
N GLY A 21 7.71 44.44 7.54
CA GLY A 21 8.27 43.72 8.69
C GLY A 21 9.52 44.41 9.22
N ASN A 22 9.64 44.57 10.54
CA ASN A 22 10.90 44.90 11.21
C ASN A 22 11.10 43.99 12.43
N ALA A 23 12.34 43.85 12.91
CA ALA A 23 12.67 42.94 14.03
C ALA A 23 11.92 43.29 15.34
N SER A 24 11.53 44.55 15.50
CA SER A 24 10.83 45.07 16.69
C SER A 24 9.32 44.85 16.65
N VAL A 25 8.73 44.49 15.50
CA VAL A 25 7.28 44.18 15.38
C VAL A 25 6.92 42.97 16.23
N ALA A 26 7.76 41.93 16.26
CA ALA A 26 7.51 40.72 17.04
C ALA A 26 7.42 41.01 18.55
N GLU A 27 8.30 41.89 19.05
CA GLU A 27 8.28 42.31 20.47
C GLU A 27 6.99 43.08 20.80
N MET A 28 6.57 43.99 19.91
CA MET A 28 5.32 44.74 20.10
C MET A 28 4.10 43.82 20.08
N LEU A 29 4.07 42.84 19.17
CA LEU A 29 3.00 41.86 19.08
C LEU A 29 2.94 40.94 20.29
N GLY A 30 4.10 40.48 20.78
CA GLY A 30 4.20 39.69 22.00
C GLY A 30 3.69 40.47 23.21
N TYR A 31 3.99 41.76 23.29
CA TYR A 31 3.44 42.64 24.33
C TYR A 31 1.93 42.86 24.20
N LEU A 32 1.42 43.12 23.00
CA LEU A 32 -0.01 43.36 22.74
C LEU A 32 -0.87 42.14 23.08
N THR A 33 -0.43 40.97 22.63
CA THR A 33 -1.15 39.70 22.80
C THR A 33 -0.82 39.01 24.13
N GLN A 34 0.25 39.43 24.82
CA GLN A 34 0.79 38.79 26.02
C GLN A 34 1.10 37.30 25.76
N LYS A 35 1.74 37.02 24.61
CA LYS A 35 2.12 35.69 24.15
C LYS A 35 3.58 35.65 23.72
N ASP A 36 4.19 34.49 23.92
CA ASP A 36 5.43 34.14 23.25
C ASP A 36 5.10 33.74 21.80
N LEU A 37 5.66 34.49 20.86
CA LEU A 37 5.38 34.32 19.44
C LEU A 37 6.53 33.57 18.76
N ASP A 38 6.16 32.54 18.01
CA ASP A 38 7.04 31.85 17.06
C ASP A 38 6.74 32.31 15.62
N GLY A 39 7.51 31.82 14.65
CA GLY A 39 7.33 32.18 13.24
C GLY A 39 5.93 31.86 12.69
N ASP A 40 5.29 30.80 13.19
CA ASP A 40 3.99 30.35 12.70
C ASP A 40 2.83 31.13 13.32
N SER A 41 2.98 31.57 14.57
CA SER A 41 1.96 32.28 15.36
C SER A 41 2.05 33.81 15.24
N THR A 42 3.22 34.36 14.87
CA THR A 42 3.43 35.79 14.60
C THR A 42 2.42 36.39 13.61
N PRO A 43 2.12 35.78 12.43
CA PRO A 43 1.15 36.35 11.50
C PRO A 43 -0.28 36.40 12.08
N PHE A 44 -0.66 35.44 12.93
CA PHE A 44 -1.96 35.44 13.60
C PHE A 44 -2.02 36.52 14.68
N ALA A 45 -0.99 36.64 15.51
CA ALA A 45 -0.85 37.76 16.45
C ALA A 45 -0.95 39.11 15.72
N ALA A 46 -0.25 39.23 14.58
CA ALA A 46 -0.23 40.44 13.79
C ALA A 46 -1.63 40.82 13.29
N ALA A 47 -2.40 39.86 12.79
CA ALA A 47 -3.76 40.11 12.31
C ALA A 47 -4.72 40.48 13.45
N LEU A 48 -4.69 39.74 14.55
CA LEU A 48 -5.59 39.96 15.70
C LEU A 48 -5.30 41.30 16.38
N ALA A 49 -4.03 41.63 16.60
CA ALA A 49 -3.64 42.94 17.13
C ALA A 49 -4.02 44.09 16.20
N LYS A 50 -4.02 43.88 14.88
CA LYS A 50 -4.30 44.92 13.91
C LYS A 50 -5.79 45.19 13.86
N ALA A 51 -6.58 44.13 13.88
CA ALA A 51 -8.03 44.21 14.00
C ALA A 51 -8.44 44.96 15.28
N TRP A 52 -7.84 44.61 16.41
CA TRP A 52 -8.11 45.29 17.68
C TRP A 52 -7.73 46.78 17.65
N ILE A 53 -6.54 47.12 17.13
CA ILE A 53 -6.12 48.52 16.99
C ILE A 53 -7.08 49.31 16.10
N TYR A 54 -7.55 48.74 14.99
CA TYR A 54 -8.50 49.41 14.09
C TYR A 54 -9.91 49.50 14.67
N GLU A 55 -10.30 48.61 15.58
CA GLU A 55 -11.55 48.73 16.32
C GLU A 55 -11.51 49.94 17.28
N GLN A 56 -10.38 50.16 17.95
CA GLN A 56 -10.20 51.30 18.85
C GLN A 56 -9.95 52.62 18.11
N HIS A 57 -9.23 52.56 16.98
CA HIS A 57 -8.75 53.71 16.22
C HIS A 57 -9.03 53.52 14.71
N PRO A 58 -10.30 53.66 14.28
CA PRO A 58 -10.69 53.43 12.90
C PRO A 58 -10.03 54.41 11.92
N GLU A 59 -9.62 55.60 12.37
CA GLU A 59 -8.90 56.60 11.59
C GLU A 59 -7.58 56.10 10.99
N LEU A 60 -6.91 55.16 11.65
CA LEU A 60 -5.61 54.62 11.23
C LEU A 60 -5.70 53.83 9.92
N THR A 61 -6.90 53.34 9.58
CA THR A 61 -7.16 52.63 8.32
C THR A 61 -7.01 53.54 7.10
N LYS A 62 -7.31 54.84 7.25
CA LYS A 62 -7.31 55.82 6.15
C LYS A 62 -6.00 56.60 6.05
N MET A 63 -5.20 56.62 7.11
CA MET A 63 -3.93 57.35 7.14
C MET A 63 -2.86 56.64 6.29
N SER A 64 -2.08 57.40 5.55
CA SER A 64 -0.87 56.92 4.85
C SER A 64 0.30 56.70 5.83
N LYS A 65 1.37 56.04 5.37
CA LYS A 65 2.62 55.88 6.16
C LYS A 65 3.16 57.23 6.63
N GLY A 66 3.24 58.22 5.74
CA GLY A 66 3.75 59.56 6.06
C GLY A 66 2.91 60.27 7.13
N GLN A 67 1.58 60.22 6.99
CA GLN A 67 0.67 60.84 7.96
C GLN A 67 0.75 60.21 9.36
N LEU A 68 1.05 58.90 9.46
CA LEU A 68 1.24 58.25 10.75
C LEU A 68 2.56 58.66 11.41
N VAL A 69 3.62 58.85 10.63
CA VAL A 69 4.92 59.32 11.14
C VAL A 69 4.84 60.76 11.65
N GLU A 70 4.00 61.60 11.03
CA GLU A 70 3.75 62.98 11.48
C GLU A 70 3.03 63.08 12.83
N LEU A 71 2.37 62.01 13.30
CA LEU A 71 1.68 61.99 14.59
C LEU A 71 2.65 62.00 15.79
N GLY A 72 3.92 61.65 15.58
CA GLY A 72 4.95 61.74 16.61
C GLY A 72 6.04 60.68 16.48
N GLN A 73 7.02 60.74 17.39
CA GLN A 73 8.19 59.86 17.37
C GLN A 73 7.95 58.47 17.98
N SER A 74 6.96 58.34 18.87
CA SER A 74 6.68 57.09 19.60
C SER A 74 5.19 56.92 19.87
N VAL A 75 4.74 55.68 19.93
CA VAL A 75 3.38 55.31 20.30
C VAL A 75 3.37 54.60 21.65
N SER A 76 2.39 54.91 22.49
CA SER A 76 2.14 54.20 23.74
C SER A 76 1.02 53.19 23.53
N VAL A 77 1.33 51.90 23.68
CA VAL A 77 0.39 50.80 23.44
C VAL A 77 0.05 50.11 24.75
N ALA A 78 -1.22 49.80 24.96
CA ALA A 78 -1.69 48.96 26.07
C ALA A 78 -1.85 47.51 25.59
N PRO A 79 -1.62 46.50 26.44
CA PRO A 79 -1.95 45.12 26.10
C PRO A 79 -3.46 44.99 25.89
N MET A 80 -3.87 43.97 25.15
CA MET A 80 -5.29 43.72 24.92
C MET A 80 -6.07 43.55 26.24
N PRO A 81 -7.31 44.06 26.32
CA PRO A 81 -8.14 43.88 27.50
C PRO A 81 -8.45 42.40 27.72
N VAL A 82 -8.80 42.04 28.97
CA VAL A 82 -9.00 40.65 29.42
C VAL A 82 -9.92 39.86 28.49
N LYS A 83 -11.01 40.47 28.00
CA LYS A 83 -11.95 39.82 27.08
C LYS A 83 -11.29 39.46 25.74
N ALA A 84 -10.66 40.42 25.08
CA ALA A 84 -9.98 40.19 23.80
C ALA A 84 -8.81 39.20 23.96
N LYS A 85 -8.11 39.26 25.10
CA LYS A 85 -7.07 38.30 25.45
C LYS A 85 -7.61 36.87 25.53
N ALA A 86 -8.74 36.65 26.18
CA ALA A 86 -9.34 35.31 26.29
C ALA A 86 -9.68 34.71 24.91
N GLU A 87 -10.20 35.52 23.99
CA GLU A 87 -10.47 35.10 22.61
C GLU A 87 -9.17 34.79 21.85
N VAL A 88 -8.12 35.61 22.02
CA VAL A 88 -6.78 35.33 21.48
C VAL A 88 -6.20 34.04 22.06
N ASP A 89 -6.33 33.82 23.36
CA ASP A 89 -5.86 32.60 24.03
C ASP A 89 -6.51 31.34 23.42
N GLU A 90 -7.81 31.40 23.14
CA GLU A 90 -8.55 30.31 22.51
C GLU A 90 -8.08 30.05 21.07
N VAL A 91 -7.86 31.11 20.28
CA VAL A 91 -7.35 30.99 18.91
C VAL A 91 -5.96 30.34 18.91
N PHE A 92 -5.07 30.77 19.81
CA PHE A 92 -3.73 30.19 19.93
C PHE A 92 -3.74 28.74 20.42
N ALA A 93 -4.65 28.39 21.33
CA ALA A 93 -4.84 27.00 21.76
C ALA A 93 -5.27 26.11 20.59
N LYS A 94 -6.23 26.57 19.77
CA LYS A 94 -6.66 25.87 18.54
C LYS A 94 -5.53 25.75 17.52
N LEU A 95 -4.72 26.80 17.34
CA LEU A 95 -3.56 26.77 16.45
C LEU A 95 -2.54 25.70 16.89
N ALA A 96 -2.24 25.63 18.19
CA ALA A 96 -1.34 24.64 18.75
C ALA A 96 -1.87 23.21 18.57
N ASP A 97 -3.16 23.00 18.81
CA ASP A 97 -3.82 21.71 18.60
C ASP A 97 -3.75 21.27 17.13
N TYR A 98 -4.11 22.14 16.19
CA TYR A 98 -4.03 21.84 14.75
C TYR A 98 -2.60 21.55 14.29
N LYS A 99 -1.61 22.30 14.79
CA LYS A 99 -0.19 22.02 14.52
C LYS A 99 0.20 20.62 15.02
N GLY A 100 -0.25 20.22 16.22
CA GLY A 100 -0.07 18.88 16.74
C GLY A 100 -0.70 17.80 15.86
N GLN A 101 -1.95 18.00 15.42
CA GLN A 101 -2.65 17.07 14.53
C GLN A 101 -1.97 16.93 13.16
N ILE A 102 -1.48 18.04 12.59
CA ILE A 102 -0.76 18.02 11.30
C ILE A 102 0.52 17.22 11.43
N ASN A 103 1.31 17.43 12.48
CA ASN A 103 2.55 16.69 12.72
C ASN A 103 2.28 15.18 12.88
N ALA A 104 1.26 14.81 13.64
CA ALA A 104 0.86 13.42 13.82
C ALA A 104 0.42 12.76 12.50
N LYS A 105 -0.37 13.47 11.68
CA LYS A 105 -0.79 12.99 10.36
C LYS A 105 0.39 12.88 9.40
N SER A 106 1.32 13.83 9.40
CA SER A 106 2.53 13.78 8.57
C SER A 106 3.37 12.55 8.88
N ALA A 107 3.62 12.27 10.17
CA ALA A 107 4.36 11.09 10.59
C ALA A 107 3.67 9.78 10.14
N LYS A 108 2.34 9.72 10.23
CA LYS A 108 1.56 8.57 9.77
C LYS A 108 1.61 8.38 8.25
N VAL A 109 1.60 9.47 7.49
CA VAL A 109 1.78 9.41 6.03
C VAL A 109 3.16 8.86 5.69
N ASP A 110 4.23 9.36 6.32
CA ASP A 110 5.60 8.88 6.08
C ASP A 110 5.75 7.38 6.40
N GLU A 111 5.13 6.92 7.48
CA GLU A 111 5.10 5.50 7.86
C GLU A 111 4.38 4.64 6.79
N LEU A 112 3.17 5.06 6.40
CA LEU A 112 2.38 4.34 5.39
C LEU A 112 3.08 4.32 4.03
N THR A 113 3.72 5.42 3.62
CA THR A 113 4.49 5.48 2.37
C THR A 113 5.66 4.50 2.38
N LYS A 114 6.38 4.36 3.50
CA LYS A 114 7.45 3.36 3.64
C LYS A 114 6.91 1.93 3.61
N ALA A 115 5.80 1.67 4.31
CA ALA A 115 5.16 0.36 4.32
C ALA A 115 4.68 -0.05 2.92
N LEU A 116 4.11 0.88 2.16
CA LEU A 116 3.67 0.67 0.78
C LEU A 116 4.87 0.34 -0.12
N ALA A 117 5.95 1.12 -0.06
CA ALA A 117 7.15 0.84 -0.84
C ALA A 117 7.77 -0.53 -0.53
N ALA A 118 7.75 -0.96 0.74
CA ALA A 118 8.20 -2.29 1.13
C ALA A 118 7.31 -3.40 0.55
N LYS A 119 5.99 -3.19 0.54
CA LYS A 119 5.02 -4.13 -0.05
C LYS A 119 5.14 -4.22 -1.56
N ASP A 120 5.36 -3.11 -2.25
CA ASP A 120 5.60 -3.11 -3.70
C ASP A 120 6.87 -3.90 -4.07
N ALA A 121 7.94 -3.76 -3.27
CA ALA A 121 9.15 -4.54 -3.44
C ALA A 121 8.92 -6.05 -3.21
N GLU A 122 8.13 -6.41 -2.19
CA GLU A 122 7.73 -7.79 -1.90
C GLU A 122 6.92 -8.39 -3.06
N ILE A 123 5.95 -7.64 -3.59
CA ILE A 123 5.13 -8.02 -4.74
C ILE A 123 6.02 -8.23 -5.98
N ALA A 124 6.96 -7.32 -6.25
CA ALA A 124 7.89 -7.46 -7.38
C ALA A 124 8.76 -8.71 -7.25
N ALA A 125 9.28 -9.01 -6.05
CA ALA A 125 10.09 -10.19 -5.79
C ALA A 125 9.28 -11.50 -5.95
N LEU A 126 8.06 -11.54 -5.43
CA LEU A 126 7.15 -12.68 -5.61
C LEU A 126 6.77 -12.88 -7.08
N SER A 127 6.46 -11.79 -7.79
CA SER A 127 6.13 -11.83 -9.22
C SER A 127 7.30 -12.37 -10.06
N ALA A 128 8.53 -12.02 -9.71
CA ALA A 128 9.73 -12.57 -10.36
C ALA A 128 9.86 -14.08 -10.11
N LYS A 129 9.67 -14.53 -8.85
CA LYS A 129 9.70 -15.96 -8.51
C LYS A 129 8.63 -16.76 -9.24
N VAL A 130 7.42 -16.22 -9.38
CA VAL A 130 6.33 -16.86 -10.13
C VAL A 130 6.75 -17.07 -11.59
N LYS A 131 7.29 -16.04 -12.25
CA LYS A 131 7.80 -16.16 -13.63
C LYS A 131 8.93 -17.17 -13.75
N GLU A 132 9.82 -17.24 -12.77
CA GLU A 132 10.89 -18.24 -12.74
C GLU A 132 10.33 -19.66 -12.64
N PHE A 133 9.38 -19.90 -11.74
CA PHE A 133 8.73 -21.21 -11.59
C PHE A 133 7.96 -21.62 -12.85
N GLU A 134 7.23 -20.69 -13.47
CA GLU A 134 6.55 -20.93 -14.75
C GLU A 134 7.55 -21.30 -15.86
N GLY A 135 8.67 -20.60 -15.93
CA GLY A 135 9.75 -20.90 -16.88
C GLY A 135 10.38 -22.27 -16.64
N GLN A 136 10.69 -22.61 -15.39
CA GLN A 136 11.22 -23.93 -15.02
C GLN A 136 10.24 -25.04 -15.39
N LYS A 137 8.95 -24.90 -15.07
CA LYS A 137 7.93 -25.91 -15.37
C LYS A 137 7.76 -26.13 -16.87
N LYS A 138 7.82 -25.07 -17.67
CA LYS A 138 7.78 -25.18 -19.12
C LYS A 138 9.02 -25.90 -19.67
N GLY A 139 10.21 -25.55 -19.20
CA GLY A 139 11.45 -26.23 -19.59
C GLY A 139 11.50 -27.71 -19.19
N GLU A 140 11.05 -28.04 -17.98
CA GLU A 140 10.91 -29.43 -17.51
C GLU A 140 9.94 -30.22 -18.40
N ALA A 141 8.79 -29.64 -18.74
CA ALA A 141 7.81 -30.27 -19.61
C ALA A 141 8.37 -30.53 -21.02
N GLU A 142 9.02 -29.53 -21.63
CA GLU A 142 9.67 -29.68 -22.95
C GLU A 142 10.75 -30.77 -22.93
N ALA A 143 11.59 -30.81 -21.90
CA ALA A 143 12.62 -31.84 -21.74
C ALA A 143 12.02 -33.25 -21.60
N LEU A 144 10.94 -33.39 -20.83
CA LEU A 144 10.19 -34.63 -20.71
C LEU A 144 9.63 -35.07 -22.06
N PHE A 145 8.96 -34.17 -22.79
CA PHE A 145 8.40 -34.46 -24.11
C PHE A 145 9.45 -35.01 -25.09
N VAL A 146 10.57 -34.30 -25.25
CA VAL A 146 11.68 -34.71 -26.13
C VAL A 146 12.23 -36.08 -25.73
N THR A 147 12.37 -36.33 -24.42
CA THR A 147 12.86 -37.63 -23.92
C THR A 147 11.88 -38.76 -24.23
N THR A 148 10.57 -38.54 -24.04
CA THR A 148 9.55 -39.54 -24.42
C THR A 148 9.49 -39.77 -25.92
N GLU A 149 9.60 -38.72 -26.74
CA GLU A 149 9.61 -38.84 -28.19
C GLU A 149 10.80 -39.69 -28.67
N ALA A 150 12.00 -39.41 -28.16
CA ALA A 150 13.19 -40.22 -28.44
C ALA A 150 12.99 -41.70 -28.06
N ARG A 151 12.38 -41.98 -26.90
CA ARG A 151 12.04 -43.36 -26.49
C ARG A 151 11.00 -44.01 -27.39
N ILE A 152 10.00 -43.28 -27.86
CA ILE A 152 8.98 -43.80 -28.79
C ILE A 152 9.65 -44.19 -30.11
N VAL A 153 10.54 -43.36 -30.64
CA VAL A 153 11.30 -43.67 -31.87
C VAL A 153 12.15 -44.93 -31.68
N GLU A 154 12.86 -45.03 -30.55
CA GLU A 154 13.67 -46.21 -30.23
C GLU A 154 12.81 -47.50 -30.12
N PHE A 155 11.67 -47.44 -29.41
CA PHE A 155 10.76 -48.57 -29.29
C PHE A 155 10.12 -48.96 -30.63
N THR A 156 9.80 -47.98 -31.48
CA THR A 156 9.27 -48.23 -32.82
C THR A 156 10.29 -48.97 -33.68
N GLY A 157 11.56 -48.55 -33.66
CA GLY A 157 12.62 -49.24 -34.38
C GLY A 157 12.85 -50.67 -33.88
N LYS A 158 12.78 -50.90 -32.55
CA LYS A 158 12.84 -52.26 -31.98
C LYS A 158 11.66 -53.12 -32.42
N LEU A 159 10.45 -52.56 -32.47
CA LEU A 159 9.26 -53.27 -32.96
C LEU A 159 9.41 -53.67 -34.43
N GLU A 160 9.89 -52.77 -35.29
CA GLU A 160 10.14 -53.06 -36.70
C GLU A 160 11.20 -54.15 -36.90
N ALA A 161 12.28 -54.13 -36.11
CA ALA A 161 13.30 -55.16 -36.14
C ALA A 161 12.74 -56.52 -35.71
N LEU A 162 11.97 -56.57 -34.62
CA LEU A 162 11.29 -57.78 -34.16
C LEU A 162 10.33 -58.32 -35.24
N LEU A 163 9.62 -57.43 -35.92
CA LEU A 163 8.66 -57.80 -36.97
C LEU A 163 9.39 -58.45 -38.16
N LYS A 164 10.56 -57.93 -38.54
CA LYS A 164 11.44 -58.56 -39.54
C LYS A 164 11.95 -59.93 -39.08
N GLU A 165 12.39 -60.07 -37.83
CA GLU A 165 12.82 -61.36 -37.28
C GLU A 165 11.67 -62.38 -37.29
N VAL A 166 10.46 -61.97 -36.91
CA VAL A 166 9.26 -62.83 -36.97
C VAL A 166 8.96 -63.25 -38.41
N GLU A 167 9.07 -62.34 -39.38
CA GLU A 167 8.90 -62.68 -40.81
C GLU A 167 9.99 -63.63 -41.30
N GLU A 168 11.23 -63.47 -40.83
CA GLU A 168 12.34 -64.35 -41.16
C GLU A 168 12.13 -65.75 -40.57
N VAL A 169 11.77 -65.86 -39.29
CA VAL A 169 11.40 -67.14 -38.63
C VAL A 169 10.24 -67.82 -39.35
N LYS A 170 9.25 -67.05 -39.82
CA LYS A 170 8.12 -67.57 -40.61
C LYS A 170 8.57 -68.09 -41.98
N LYS A 171 9.58 -67.47 -42.61
CA LYS A 171 10.15 -67.89 -43.90
C LYS A 171 11.13 -69.06 -43.79
N THR A 172 11.96 -69.08 -42.75
CA THR A 172 12.88 -70.20 -42.47
C THR A 172 12.13 -71.45 -42.00
N GLY A 173 10.84 -71.30 -41.70
CA GLY A 173 9.98 -72.38 -41.25
C GLY A 173 10.37 -72.80 -39.84
N VAL A 174 9.42 -72.75 -38.93
CA VAL A 174 9.49 -73.62 -37.76
C VAL A 174 9.35 -75.04 -38.30
N VAL A 175 10.45 -75.64 -38.73
CA VAL A 175 10.57 -77.09 -38.75
C VAL A 175 10.60 -77.46 -37.28
N VAL A 176 9.42 -77.68 -36.71
CA VAL A 176 9.25 -78.51 -35.52
C VAL A 176 9.80 -79.86 -35.92
N ALA A 177 11.09 -80.07 -35.67
CA ALA A 177 11.69 -81.38 -35.72
C ALA A 177 11.09 -82.18 -34.55
N GLY A 178 10.05 -82.96 -34.89
CA GLY A 178 9.63 -84.17 -34.19
C GLY A 178 8.99 -83.99 -32.82
N VAL A 179 7.67 -84.10 -32.76
CA VAL A 179 7.02 -85.22 -32.04
C VAL A 179 5.76 -85.59 -32.81
N ALA A 180 5.76 -86.78 -33.41
CA ALA A 180 4.56 -87.47 -33.83
C ALA A 180 3.85 -88.01 -32.58
N GLY A 181 2.54 -87.77 -32.44
CA GLY A 181 1.76 -88.47 -31.41
C GLY A 181 0.41 -87.87 -31.03
N VAL A 182 -0.62 -88.30 -31.76
CA VAL A 182 -2.00 -88.56 -31.29
C VAL A 182 -3.00 -87.39 -31.25
N ALA A 183 -4.16 -87.74 -31.80
CA ALA A 183 -5.35 -86.94 -32.06
C ALA A 183 -6.28 -86.77 -30.85
N ALA A 184 -7.02 -85.65 -30.91
CA ALA A 184 -8.46 -85.45 -30.63
C ALA A 184 -9.16 -86.19 -29.47
N ALA A 185 -9.75 -85.41 -28.55
CA ALA A 185 -11.18 -85.43 -28.14
C ALA A 185 -11.37 -84.44 -26.97
N ALA A 186 -12.08 -83.32 -27.18
CA ALA A 186 -13.52 -83.18 -26.91
C ALA A 186 -13.87 -83.24 -25.40
N GLY A 187 -14.22 -82.08 -24.85
CA GLY A 187 -14.78 -81.92 -23.51
C GLY A 187 -15.50 -80.59 -23.42
N ALA A 188 -16.72 -80.54 -23.96
CA ALA A 188 -17.64 -79.42 -23.82
C ALA A 188 -18.23 -79.40 -22.40
N ALA A 189 -18.23 -78.22 -21.76
CA ALA A 189 -19.20 -77.85 -20.74
C ALA A 189 -19.26 -76.32 -20.61
N ALA A 190 -20.23 -75.71 -21.30
CA ALA A 190 -20.86 -74.44 -20.94
C ALA A 190 -22.31 -74.81 -20.52
N PRO A 191 -22.99 -74.12 -19.59
CA PRO A 191 -23.28 -72.68 -19.69
C PRO A 191 -23.11 -71.99 -18.30
N ALA A 192 -23.36 -70.71 -18.03
CA ALA A 192 -24.09 -69.65 -18.70
C ALA A 192 -23.55 -68.27 -18.22
N ALA A 193 -23.69 -67.30 -19.10
CA ALA A 193 -23.77 -65.85 -18.92
C ALA A 193 -23.89 -65.27 -17.49
N ALA A 194 -23.06 -64.25 -17.20
CA ALA A 194 -23.53 -62.89 -16.90
C ALA A 194 -22.33 -61.92 -16.81
N GLU A 195 -22.32 -61.00 -17.77
CA GLU A 195 -21.89 -59.61 -17.69
C GLU A 195 -21.55 -59.06 -16.29
N ALA A 196 -20.35 -58.49 -16.16
CA ALA A 196 -20.11 -57.11 -15.75
C ALA A 196 -18.68 -57.00 -15.18
N ALA A 197 -17.81 -56.35 -15.97
CA ALA A 197 -16.54 -55.86 -15.49
C ALA A 197 -16.81 -54.93 -14.29
N GLY A 198 -16.32 -55.32 -13.12
CA GLY A 198 -16.36 -54.50 -11.92
C GLY A 198 -15.52 -53.26 -12.12
N ALA A 199 -16.20 -52.13 -12.35
CA ALA A 199 -15.59 -50.81 -12.24
C ALA A 199 -15.09 -50.62 -10.79
N PRO A 200 -13.86 -50.14 -10.57
CA PRO A 200 -13.46 -49.69 -9.24
C PRO A 200 -14.34 -48.51 -8.82
N ALA A 201 -14.79 -48.55 -7.57
CA ALA A 201 -15.66 -47.55 -6.97
C ALA A 201 -15.08 -46.14 -7.12
N GLU A 202 -15.96 -45.19 -7.49
CA GLU A 202 -15.71 -43.76 -7.37
C GLU A 202 -15.41 -43.42 -5.90
N THR A 203 -14.12 -43.32 -5.54
CA THR A 203 -13.72 -42.50 -4.41
C THR A 203 -13.90 -41.05 -4.83
N ALA A 204 -14.95 -40.43 -4.28
CA ALA A 204 -15.19 -39.00 -4.35
C ALA A 204 -13.89 -38.23 -4.15
N ALA A 205 -13.70 -37.21 -4.99
CA ALA A 205 -12.61 -36.26 -4.90
C ALA A 205 -12.41 -35.82 -3.45
N GLY A 206 -11.32 -36.26 -2.84
CA GLY A 206 -10.87 -35.74 -1.57
C GLY A 206 -10.73 -34.24 -1.70
N THR A 207 -11.49 -33.53 -0.89
CA THR A 207 -11.43 -32.09 -0.65
C THR A 207 -10.10 -31.71 0.00
N ASP A 208 -9.00 -31.90 -0.73
CA ASP A 208 -7.65 -31.52 -0.30
C ASP A 208 -7.09 -30.38 -1.17
N PHE A 209 -8.00 -29.54 -1.65
CA PHE A 209 -7.71 -28.19 -2.10
C PHE A 209 -8.65 -27.23 -1.37
N GLY A 210 -8.11 -26.52 -0.38
CA GLY A 210 -8.78 -25.37 0.22
C GLY A 210 -9.23 -25.57 1.66
N PHE A 211 -8.38 -25.12 2.58
CA PHE A 211 -8.76 -24.46 3.84
C PHE A 211 -9.79 -25.15 4.73
N ALA A 212 -9.32 -25.97 5.67
CA ALA A 212 -10.07 -26.22 6.90
C ALA A 212 -9.12 -26.48 8.07
N GLY A 213 -8.96 -25.48 8.94
CA GLY A 213 -8.24 -25.66 10.20
C GLY A 213 -7.91 -24.37 10.94
N GLY A 214 -8.92 -23.61 11.36
CA GLY A 214 -8.75 -22.63 12.47
C GLY A 214 -9.36 -21.26 12.25
N SER A 215 -10.67 -21.14 12.50
CA SER A 215 -11.38 -19.98 13.05
C SER A 215 -11.05 -18.59 12.47
N GLN A 216 -11.67 -18.22 11.35
CA GLN A 216 -12.31 -16.92 11.06
C GLN A 216 -12.56 -16.83 9.55
N ASP A 217 -13.83 -16.89 9.15
CA ASP A 217 -14.25 -16.58 7.79
C ASP A 217 -14.16 -15.05 7.59
N PRO A 218 -13.27 -14.55 6.71
CA PRO A 218 -13.08 -13.12 6.48
C PRO A 218 -14.21 -12.45 5.69
N PHE A 219 -15.23 -13.21 5.27
CA PHE A 219 -16.38 -12.70 4.51
C PHE A 219 -17.71 -12.80 5.27
N ALA A 220 -17.68 -13.16 6.55
CA ALA A 220 -18.89 -13.33 7.36
C ALA A 220 -19.55 -12.02 7.86
N ASP A 221 -18.91 -10.86 7.65
CA ASP A 221 -19.49 -9.57 8.04
C ASP A 221 -20.38 -9.01 6.93
N SER A 222 -21.66 -8.80 7.27
CA SER A 222 -22.72 -8.24 6.41
C SER A 222 -22.57 -6.75 6.09
N ASN A 223 -21.35 -6.20 6.15
CA ASN A 223 -21.06 -4.77 5.97
C ASN A 223 -20.10 -4.53 4.79
N TRP A 224 -20.45 -5.10 3.64
CA TRP A 224 -19.88 -4.76 2.34
C TRP A 224 -20.96 -4.23 1.40
#